data_AF-A0A7C1W231-F1
#
_entry.id   AF-A0A7C1W231-F1
#
_cell.length_a   1.000
_cell.length_b   1.000
_cell.length_c   1.000
_cell.angle_alpha   90.00
_cell.angle_beta   90.00
_cell.angle_gamma   90.00
#
_symmetry.space_group_name_H-M   'P 1'
#
loop_
_entity.id
_entity.type
_entity.pdbx_description
1 polymer ?
#
loop_
_entity_poly.entity_id
_entity_poly.type
_entity_poly.pdbx_seq_one_letter_code
_entity_poly.pdbx_strand_id
1 'polypeptide(L)'
;MKTTTLAAALLTTLGLSFAAAPAMAYEAGDWLIRGRIINVNPNDDSGTLTVNGVDQGTKGVSVNSDTVPELDITYMIDKNWGMELILGYSNHTVKG
;
A
#
# COMPACT_ATOMS: atom_id res chain seq x y z
N MET A 1 -5.49 11.25 44.14
CA MET A 1 -5.71 12.00 42.88
C MET A 1 -4.45 12.68 42.33
N LYS A 2 -3.49 13.11 43.16
CA LYS A 2 -2.24 13.75 42.68
C LYS A 2 -1.20 12.76 42.12
N THR A 3 -1.18 11.52 42.60
CA THR A 3 -0.24 10.47 42.16
C THR A 3 -0.61 9.88 40.79
N THR A 4 -1.90 9.86 40.46
CA THR A 4 -2.43 9.32 39.19
C THR A 4 -2.14 10.24 38.00
N THR A 5 -2.14 11.56 38.21
CA THR A 5 -1.77 12.55 37.18
C THR A 5 -0.27 12.53 36.87
N LEU A 6 0.58 12.31 37.89
CA LEU A 6 2.02 12.13 37.71
C LEU A 6 2.37 10.85 36.92
N ALA A 7 1.64 9.74 37.16
CA ALA A 7 1.83 8.50 36.41
C ALA A 7 1.43 8.63 34.93
N ALA A 8 0.32 9.34 34.63
CA ALA A 8 -0.10 9.61 33.26
C ALA A 8 0.87 10.54 32.49
N ALA A 9 1.49 11.50 33.19
CA ALA A 9 2.53 12.36 32.62
C ALA A 9 3.85 11.61 32.34
N LEU A 10 4.16 10.57 33.12
CA LEU A 10 5.35 9.74 32.92
C LEU A 10 5.17 8.75 31.75
N LEU A 11 3.97 8.19 31.56
CA LEU A 11 3.68 7.33 30.40
C LEU A 11 3.67 8.10 29.07
N THR A 12 3.21 9.34 29.08
CA THR A 12 3.19 10.19 27.86
C THR A 12 4.58 10.65 27.45
N THR A 13 5.50 10.88 28.40
CA THR A 13 6.89 11.25 28.11
C THR A 13 7.76 10.06 27.65
N LEU A 14 7.49 8.84 28.15
CA LEU A 14 8.14 7.61 27.68
C LEU A 14 7.63 7.13 26.30
N GLY A 15 6.40 7.48 25.92
CA GLY A 15 5.85 7.15 24.60
C GLY A 15 6.47 7.97 23.46
N LEU A 16 6.92 9.19 23.74
CA LEU A 16 7.50 10.10 22.73
C LEU A 16 8.98 9.83 22.43
N SER A 17 9.73 9.21 23.36
CA SER A 17 11.16 8.93 23.18
C SER A 17 11.45 7.76 22.23
N PHE A 18 10.47 6.92 21.91
CA PHE A 18 10.61 5.85 20.91
C PHE A 18 10.58 6.35 19.46
N ALA A 19 10.19 7.61 19.22
CA ALA A 19 10.07 8.16 17.86
C ALA A 19 11.38 8.75 17.31
N ALA A 20 12.42 8.88 18.11
CA ALA A 20 13.72 9.40 17.69
C ALA A 20 14.67 8.26 17.29
N ALA A 21 14.23 7.40 16.36
CA ALA A 21 15.19 6.56 15.65
C ALA A 21 16.07 7.49 14.78
N PRO A 22 17.40 7.31 14.76
CA PRO A 22 18.23 8.03 13.80
C PRO A 22 17.70 7.74 12.40
N ALA A 23 17.41 8.80 11.63
CA ALA A 23 17.10 8.67 10.22
C ALA A 23 18.38 8.21 9.51
N MET A 24 18.57 6.90 9.45
CA MET A 24 19.64 6.29 8.66
C MET A 24 19.32 6.57 7.20
N ALA A 25 20.17 7.36 6.56
CA ALA A 25 20.11 7.53 5.12
C ALA A 25 20.40 6.19 4.45
N TYR A 26 19.74 5.92 3.32
CA TYR A 26 20.04 4.75 2.52
C TYR A 26 21.36 4.94 1.79
N GLU A 27 22.15 3.88 1.73
CA GLU A 27 23.45 3.83 1.06
C GLU A 27 23.40 2.90 -0.15
N ALA A 28 24.37 3.05 -1.05
CA ALA A 28 24.52 2.15 -2.20
C ALA A 28 24.74 0.70 -1.72
N GLY A 29 23.94 -0.22 -2.23
CA GLY A 29 23.97 -1.64 -1.85
C GLY A 29 22.97 -2.06 -0.79
N ASP A 30 22.22 -1.13 -0.19
CA ASP A 30 21.21 -1.45 0.81
C ASP A 30 20.05 -2.24 0.21
N TRP A 31 19.58 -3.23 0.98
CA TRP A 31 18.34 -3.95 0.70
C TRP A 31 17.25 -3.51 1.66
N LEU A 32 16.12 -3.07 1.11
CA LEU A 32 14.93 -2.70 1.86
C LEU A 32 13.86 -3.77 1.62
N ILE A 33 13.29 -4.29 2.70
CA ILE A 33 12.16 -5.21 2.65
C ILE A 33 11.01 -4.54 3.39
N ARG A 34 9.90 -4.30 2.69
CA ARG A 34 8.76 -3.55 3.24
C ARG A 34 7.47 -4.33 3.06
N GLY A 35 6.68 -4.41 4.13
CA GLY A 35 5.29 -4.85 4.05
C GLY A 35 4.37 -3.64 3.96
N ARG A 36 3.45 -3.65 3.01
CA ARG A 36 2.42 -2.61 2.83
C ARG A 36 1.03 -3.23 2.77
N ILE A 37 0.02 -2.42 3.09
CA ILE A 37 -1.38 -2.70 2.76
C ILE A 37 -1.78 -1.62 1.76
N ILE A 38 -2.12 -2.03 0.54
CA ILE A 38 -2.53 -1.13 -0.54
C ILE A 38 -4.00 -1.34 -0.87
N ASN A 39 -4.61 -0.36 -1.53
CA ASN A 39 -5.93 -0.51 -2.13
C ASN A 39 -5.80 -0.38 -3.65
N VAL A 40 -6.13 -1.45 -4.37
CA VAL A 40 -6.23 -1.44 -5.82
C VAL A 40 -7.62 -0.96 -6.16
N ASN A 41 -7.72 0.28 -6.64
CA ASN A 41 -8.98 0.92 -7.03
C ASN A 41 -8.98 1.21 -8.54
N PRO A 42 -9.54 0.31 -9.37
CA PRO A 42 -9.64 0.53 -10.80
C PRO A 42 -10.38 1.84 -11.13
N ASN A 43 -9.81 2.64 -12.02
CA ASN A 43 -10.56 3.67 -12.74
C ASN A 43 -10.98 3.05 -14.08
N ASP A 44 -12.02 2.23 -14.03
CA ASP A 44 -12.44 1.37 -15.12
C ASP A 44 -13.38 2.08 -16.11
N ASP A 45 -13.14 1.80 -17.39
CA ASP A 45 -14.02 2.16 -18.51
C ASP A 45 -14.05 0.98 -19.47
N SER A 46 -15.25 0.61 -19.92
CA SER A 46 -15.45 -0.53 -20.80
C SER A 46 -16.50 -0.23 -21.86
N GLY A 47 -16.23 -0.74 -23.07
CA GLY A 47 -17.16 -0.66 -24.19
C GLY A 47 -18.42 -1.51 -23.98
N THR A 48 -19.37 -1.39 -24.89
CA THR A 48 -20.59 -2.21 -24.90
C THR A 48 -20.26 -3.70 -25.05
N LEU A 49 -21.11 -4.56 -24.47
CA LEU A 49 -20.92 -6.00 -24.59
C LEU A 49 -21.20 -6.46 -26.02
N THR A 50 -20.32 -7.30 -26.55
CA THR A 50 -20.45 -7.89 -27.88
C THR A 50 -20.58 -9.40 -27.77
N VAL A 51 -21.60 -9.99 -28.42
CA VAL A 51 -21.80 -11.44 -28.48
C VAL A 51 -21.80 -11.87 -29.94
N ASN A 52 -20.92 -12.81 -30.32
CA ASN A 52 -20.74 -13.27 -31.70
C ASN A 52 -20.49 -12.12 -32.72
N GLY A 53 -19.80 -11.06 -32.30
CA GLY A 53 -19.50 -9.90 -33.15
C GLY A 53 -20.64 -8.90 -33.30
N VAL A 54 -21.77 -9.09 -32.61
CA VAL A 54 -22.89 -8.15 -32.58
C VAL A 54 -22.86 -7.35 -31.27
N ASP A 55 -22.89 -6.03 -31.38
CA ASP A 55 -23.04 -5.13 -30.23
C ASP A 55 -24.44 -5.28 -29.63
N GLN A 56 -24.50 -5.57 -28.35
CA GLN A 56 -25.74 -5.80 -27.61
C GLN A 56 -26.40 -4.48 -27.16
N GLY A 57 -25.73 -3.33 -27.32
CA GLY A 57 -26.21 -2.02 -26.87
C GLY A 57 -26.32 -1.90 -25.35
N THR A 58 -25.83 -2.90 -24.60
CA THR A 58 -25.82 -2.91 -23.14
C THR A 58 -24.56 -2.24 -22.62
N LYS A 59 -24.67 -1.60 -21.46
CA LYS A 59 -23.53 -1.01 -20.75
C LYS A 59 -22.43 -2.08 -20.57
N GLY A 60 -21.17 -1.64 -20.64
CA GLY A 60 -20.02 -2.48 -20.36
C GLY A 60 -19.94 -2.94 -18.90
N VAL A 61 -18.90 -3.70 -18.59
CA VAL A 61 -18.65 -4.24 -17.25
C VAL A 61 -17.84 -3.28 -16.37
N SER A 62 -17.99 -3.43 -15.06
CA SER A 62 -17.14 -2.81 -14.06
C SER A 62 -16.35 -3.84 -13.24
N VAL A 63 -15.29 -3.35 -12.59
CA VAL A 63 -14.38 -4.15 -11.76
C VAL A 63 -14.33 -3.54 -10.35
N ASN A 64 -14.48 -4.36 -9.31
CA ASN A 64 -14.44 -3.86 -7.93
C ASN A 64 -13.01 -3.53 -7.47
N SER A 65 -12.90 -2.67 -6.46
CA SER A 65 -11.65 -2.44 -5.71
C SER A 65 -11.31 -3.62 -4.79
N ASP A 66 -10.04 -3.78 -4.46
CA ASP A 66 -9.54 -4.78 -3.50
C ASP A 66 -8.44 -4.22 -2.58
N THR A 67 -8.38 -4.70 -1.34
CA THR A 67 -7.35 -4.32 -0.36
C THR A 67 -6.34 -5.45 -0.24
N VAL A 68 -5.08 -5.15 -0.58
CA VAL A 68 -4.06 -6.15 -0.88
C VAL A 68 -2.89 -6.03 0.08
N PRO A 69 -2.46 -7.14 0.72
CA PRO A 69 -1.16 -7.19 1.35
C PRO A 69 -0.08 -7.28 0.27
N GLU A 70 0.98 -6.49 0.46
CA GLU A 70 2.05 -6.35 -0.52
C GLU A 70 3.42 -6.42 0.17
N LEU A 71 4.37 -7.04 -0.52
CA LEU A 71 5.77 -7.13 -0.16
C LEU A 71 6.61 -6.46 -1.23
N ASP A 72 7.36 -5.42 -0.85
CA ASP A 72 8.34 -4.77 -1.72
C ASP A 72 9.75 -5.19 -1.30
N ILE A 73 10.59 -5.44 -2.31
CA ILE A 73 12.02 -5.65 -2.14
C ILE A 73 12.74 -4.61 -3.00
N THR A 74 13.38 -3.64 -2.37
CA THR A 74 14.14 -2.60 -3.05
C THR A 74 15.63 -2.82 -2.84
N TYR A 75 16.41 -2.78 -3.93
CA TYR A 75 17.87 -2.68 -3.87
C TYR A 75 18.30 -1.26 -4.23
N MET A 76 19.05 -0.59 -3.35
CA MET A 76 19.56 0.75 -3.58
C MET A 76 20.81 0.70 -4.46
N ILE A 77 20.71 1.24 -5.67
CA ILE A 77 21.84 1.36 -6.60
C ILE A 77 22.78 2.47 -6.11
N ASP A 78 22.22 3.57 -5.62
CA ASP A 78 22.91 4.59 -4.86
C ASP A 78 21.98 5.15 -3.75
N LYS A 79 22.41 6.19 -3.05
CA LYS A 79 21.62 6.83 -1.97
C LYS A 79 20.27 7.44 -2.40
N ASN A 80 20.01 7.61 -3.70
CA ASN A 80 18.83 8.27 -4.25
C ASN A 80 18.05 7.41 -5.26
N TRP A 81 18.67 6.38 -5.82
CA TRP A 81 18.10 5.49 -6.83
C TRP A 81 18.06 4.07 -6.32
N GLY A 82 16.88 3.46 -6.37
CA GLY A 82 16.67 2.05 -6.07
C GLY A 82 15.86 1.36 -7.16
N MET A 83 16.04 0.05 -7.28
CA MET A 83 15.22 -0.81 -8.11
C MET A 83 14.34 -1.66 -7.20
N GLU A 84 13.03 -1.69 -7.47
CA GLU A 84 12.05 -2.31 -6.60
C GLU A 84 11.30 -3.44 -7.31
N LEU A 85 11.20 -4.58 -6.63
CA LEU A 85 10.32 -5.68 -6.99
C LEU A 85 9.13 -5.67 -6.02
N ILE A 86 7.94 -5.51 -6.58
CA ILE A 86 6.67 -5.47 -5.84
C ILE A 86 5.95 -6.81 -6.04
N LEU A 87 5.54 -7.44 -4.94
CA LEU A 87 4.80 -8.68 -4.91
C LEU A 87 3.49 -8.46 -4.16
N GLY A 88 2.37 -8.59 -4.87
CA GLY A 88 1.02 -8.48 -4.30
C GLY A 88 0.07 -9.43 -5.02
N TYR A 89 -1.00 -9.81 -4.33
CA TYR A 89 -2.06 -10.63 -4.92
C TYR A 89 -3.43 -9.98 -4.66
N SER A 90 -4.13 -9.62 -5.74
CA SER A 90 -5.48 -9.04 -5.69
C SER A 90 -6.52 -9.99 -6.31
N ASN A 91 -7.76 -9.89 -5.83
CA ASN A 91 -8.90 -10.60 -6.38
C ASN A 91 -9.98 -9.61 -6.82
N HIS A 92 -10.40 -9.72 -8.08
CA HIS A 92 -11.42 -8.87 -8.67
C HIS A 92 -12.57 -9.68 -9.28
N THR A 93 -13.79 -9.22 -9.04
CA THR A 93 -15.03 -9.68 -9.65
C THR A 93 -15.48 -8.68 -10.71
N VAL A 94 -15.74 -9.19 -11.91
CA VAL A 94 -16.29 -8.42 -13.03
C VAL A 94 -17.82 -8.47 -12.97
N LYS A 95 -18.50 -7.33 -13.13
CA LYS A 95 -19.96 -7.21 -13.13
C LYS A 95 -20.44 -6.39 -14.31
N GLY A 96 -21.53 -6.78 -14.97
CA GLY A 96 -22.16 -6.04 -16.09
C GLY A 96 -23.65 -6.19 -16.05
#